data_AF-A0A168RAR0-F1
#
_entry.id   AF-A0A168RAR0-F1
#
_cell.length_a   1.000
_cell.length_b   1.000
_cell.length_c   1.000
_cell.angle_alpha   90.00
_cell.angle_beta   90.00
_cell.angle_gamma   90.00
#
_symmetry.space_group_name_H-M   'P 1'
#
loop_
_entity.id
_entity.type
_entity.pdbx_description
1 polymer ?
#
loop_
_entity_poly.entity_id
_entity_poly.type
_entity_poly.pdbx_seq_one_letter_code
_entity_poly.pdbx_strand_id
1 'polypeptide(L)'
;MKKNLNMKIFNNNLKNNPKTIALRKKVGDIGKTKYLPAFSKEWKNIIYCYNKNMLKNIPVNDLNINKIIQSYFNLYFKDHKYVGSKKFILLRRRRTFLRRIYVSNAEIKHTNNKAVITLFTVNREKKVFKRKYLKINKKISQNLINRYFLLYKKNISKIYDILNRHKDKYVFISDKITKKRFLRYKLEYLNKFIKLKHLYLRKIWSVIISKYWRTHLKLLRKYDLMYSLNQYKFNKLTLLPILSNILNKIIGKKIEYNIINLKSIAYNTDLFTNALALKLRKKKMNYIKSMFSILNRAYLPKINTIKERTLVKGQKNIDLFLDKYKDLNIISNLNNNNLDKLLNEIHNNGKANNKDNNKKIHNLIYNSIGYKNMGGLRLEVKGRLTKRYRADRSVYNLKWKGGLKNIESSYQGLSVPSFRGNQNPNVSYSMVASKRRVGAFAVKGWISGRSYSTMTRTNLTNLHPSAVTGFTDA
;
A
#
# COMPACT_ATOMS: atom_id res chain seq x y z
N MET A 1 -32.10 -54.74 32.76
CA MET A 1 -32.90 -54.01 31.75
C MET A 1 -32.20 -52.84 31.04
N LYS A 2 -31.38 -51.98 31.69
CA LYS A 2 -30.68 -50.85 31.02
C LYS A 2 -29.68 -51.22 29.90
N LYS A 3 -29.02 -52.38 29.96
CA LYS A 3 -28.01 -52.83 28.97
C LYS A 3 -28.62 -53.15 27.59
N ASN A 4 -29.85 -53.67 27.55
CA ASN A 4 -30.54 -54.04 26.30
C ASN A 4 -31.11 -52.84 25.53
N LEU A 5 -31.43 -51.74 26.22
CA LEU A 5 -31.98 -50.54 25.58
C LEU A 5 -30.88 -49.76 24.81
N ASN A 6 -29.66 -49.70 25.35
CA ASN A 6 -28.52 -49.07 24.67
C ASN A 6 -28.12 -49.80 23.37
N MET A 7 -28.18 -51.14 23.35
CA MET A 7 -27.89 -51.92 22.14
C MET A 7 -28.98 -51.78 21.06
N LYS A 8 -30.24 -51.57 21.46
CA LYS A 8 -31.34 -51.24 20.53
C LYS A 8 -31.13 -49.90 19.82
N ILE A 9 -30.70 -48.87 20.54
CA ILE A 9 -30.42 -47.55 19.96
C ILE A 9 -29.25 -47.64 18.96
N PHE A 10 -28.19 -48.36 19.32
CA PHE A 10 -27.05 -48.59 18.42
C PHE A 10 -27.45 -49.34 17.14
N ASN A 11 -28.18 -50.45 17.28
CA ASN A 11 -28.64 -51.25 16.13
C ASN A 11 -29.63 -50.50 15.23
N ASN A 12 -30.45 -49.61 15.80
CA ASN A 12 -31.34 -48.76 15.00
C ASN A 12 -30.56 -47.73 14.17
N ASN A 13 -29.45 -47.20 14.69
CA ASN A 13 -28.59 -46.28 13.94
C ASN A 13 -27.83 -46.98 12.79
N LEU A 14 -27.50 -48.26 12.94
CA LEU A 14 -26.86 -49.07 11.89
C LEU A 14 -27.79 -49.39 10.71
N LYS A 15 -29.11 -49.40 10.91
CA LYS A 15 -30.10 -49.66 9.85
C LYS A 15 -30.25 -48.51 8.85
N ASN A 16 -29.59 -47.38 9.05
CA ASN A 16 -29.66 -46.24 8.14
C ASN A 16 -28.83 -46.53 6.88
N ASN A 17 -29.50 -46.72 5.74
CA ASN A 17 -28.83 -47.04 4.47
C ASN A 17 -28.19 -45.81 3.82
N PRO A 18 -26.86 -45.79 3.61
CA PRO A 18 -26.21 -44.72 2.86
C PRO A 18 -26.46 -44.91 1.35
N LYS A 19 -26.51 -43.80 0.62
CA LYS A 19 -26.57 -43.81 -0.84
C LYS A 19 -25.20 -44.15 -1.43
N THR A 20 -25.13 -45.12 -2.35
CA THR A 20 -23.90 -45.49 -3.04
C THR A 20 -23.48 -44.42 -4.05
N ILE A 21 -22.18 -44.11 -4.09
CA ILE A 21 -21.60 -43.14 -5.03
C ILE A 21 -21.20 -43.89 -6.30
N ALA A 22 -21.92 -43.66 -7.39
CA ALA A 22 -21.55 -44.21 -8.69
C ALA A 22 -20.47 -43.33 -9.35
N LEU A 23 -19.28 -43.89 -9.60
CA LEU A 23 -18.14 -43.23 -10.26
C LEU A 23 -18.35 -43.11 -11.77
N ARG A 24 -19.40 -42.40 -12.19
CA ARG A 24 -19.76 -42.27 -13.60
C ARG A 24 -18.81 -41.31 -14.33
N LYS A 25 -18.36 -41.72 -15.51
CA LYS A 25 -17.62 -40.87 -16.44
C LYS A 25 -18.50 -39.72 -16.92
N LYS A 26 -17.93 -38.52 -17.05
CA LYS A 26 -18.64 -37.37 -17.60
C LYS A 26 -18.79 -37.54 -19.11
N VAL A 27 -20.01 -37.35 -19.61
CA VAL A 27 -20.35 -37.39 -21.04
C VAL A 27 -20.58 -35.96 -21.52
N GLY A 28 -19.98 -35.60 -22.67
CA GLY A 28 -20.01 -34.25 -23.24
C GLY A 28 -18.79 -33.39 -22.88
N ASP A 29 -18.73 -32.20 -23.48
CA ASP A 29 -17.66 -31.24 -23.26
C ASP A 29 -17.94 -30.40 -22.01
N ILE A 30 -16.88 -30.10 -21.25
CA ILE A 30 -17.01 -29.40 -19.98
C ILE A 30 -16.58 -27.95 -20.15
N GLY A 31 -17.51 -27.03 -19.94
CA GLY A 31 -17.23 -25.59 -19.96
C GLY A 31 -16.34 -25.15 -18.78
N LYS A 32 -15.57 -24.08 -19.00
CA LYS A 32 -14.76 -23.46 -17.94
C LYS A 32 -15.62 -23.02 -16.77
N THR A 33 -15.12 -23.27 -15.57
CA THR A 33 -15.73 -22.73 -14.37
C THR A 33 -15.68 -21.20 -14.40
N LYS A 34 -16.78 -20.57 -14.00
CA LYS A 34 -16.86 -19.11 -13.89
C LYS A 34 -15.84 -18.60 -12.89
N TYR A 35 -15.28 -17.41 -13.17
CA TYR A 35 -14.38 -16.76 -12.21
C TYR A 35 -15.12 -16.41 -10.92
N LEU A 36 -14.61 -16.90 -9.79
CA LEU A 36 -15.15 -16.60 -8.47
C LEU A 36 -14.35 -15.46 -7.83
N PRO A 37 -14.93 -14.26 -7.72
CA PRO A 37 -14.28 -13.17 -7.04
C PRO A 37 -14.21 -13.46 -5.53
N ALA A 38 -13.27 -12.80 -4.85
CA ALA A 38 -13.06 -13.04 -3.42
C ALA A 38 -14.33 -12.73 -2.60
N PHE A 39 -14.86 -13.73 -1.90
CA PHE A 39 -16.05 -13.61 -1.04
C PHE A 39 -15.93 -12.48 0.00
N SER A 40 -14.70 -12.17 0.41
CA SER A 40 -14.42 -11.06 1.34
C SER A 40 -14.74 -9.66 0.82
N LYS A 41 -15.03 -9.51 -0.48
CA LYS A 41 -15.40 -8.22 -1.08
C LYS A 41 -16.90 -7.98 -1.09
N GLU A 42 -17.71 -9.01 -0.88
CA GLU A 42 -19.15 -8.88 -0.87
C GLU A 42 -19.63 -8.15 0.39
N TRP A 43 -19.16 -8.56 1.57
CA TRP A 43 -19.52 -7.96 2.85
C TRP A 43 -18.28 -7.39 3.54
N LYS A 44 -18.44 -6.23 4.19
CA LYS A 44 -17.34 -5.62 4.97
C LYS A 44 -16.98 -6.45 6.19
N ASN A 45 -17.96 -7.11 6.80
CA ASN A 45 -17.73 -8.10 7.84
C ASN A 45 -18.08 -9.48 7.29
N ILE A 46 -17.10 -10.36 7.33
CA ILE A 46 -17.30 -11.78 7.06
C ILE A 46 -17.52 -12.44 8.41
N ILE A 47 -18.77 -12.75 8.71
CA ILE A 47 -19.16 -13.35 9.97
C ILE A 47 -20.38 -14.24 9.76
N TYR A 48 -20.36 -15.36 10.47
CA TYR A 48 -21.53 -16.17 10.68
C TYR A 48 -21.56 -16.57 12.15
N CYS A 49 -22.72 -16.42 12.79
CA CYS A 49 -22.94 -16.84 14.17
C CYS A 49 -24.32 -17.49 14.27
N TYR A 50 -24.39 -18.56 15.07
CA TYR A 50 -25.66 -19.22 15.42
C TYR A 50 -26.54 -18.26 16.22
N ASN A 51 -25.99 -17.64 17.27
CA ASN A 51 -26.70 -16.62 18.04
C ASN A 51 -26.77 -15.29 17.26
N LYS A 52 -27.97 -14.95 16.78
CA LYS A 52 -28.23 -13.74 15.99
C LYS A 52 -28.10 -12.45 16.79
N ASN A 53 -28.23 -12.49 18.12
CA ASN A 53 -28.06 -11.28 18.95
C ASN A 53 -26.65 -10.70 18.82
N MET A 54 -25.64 -11.54 18.60
CA MET A 54 -24.25 -11.08 18.40
C MET A 54 -24.06 -10.30 17.10
N LEU A 55 -24.95 -10.46 16.11
CA LEU A 55 -24.85 -9.81 14.80
C LEU A 55 -25.47 -8.40 14.78
N LYS A 56 -26.41 -8.11 15.69
CA LYS A 56 -27.19 -6.85 15.70
C LYS A 56 -26.31 -5.60 15.83
N ASN A 57 -25.26 -5.67 16.65
CA ASN A 57 -24.41 -4.51 16.98
C ASN A 57 -23.30 -4.24 15.96
N ILE A 58 -23.09 -5.13 14.99
CA ILE A 58 -21.98 -5.07 14.03
C ILE A 58 -21.96 -3.77 13.21
N PRO A 59 -23.08 -3.28 12.63
CA PRO A 59 -23.05 -2.05 11.84
C PRO A 59 -22.63 -0.80 12.64
N VAL A 60 -23.04 -0.72 13.91
CA VAL A 60 -22.66 0.39 14.80
C VAL A 60 -21.19 0.27 15.20
N ASN A 61 -20.76 -0.94 15.54
CA ASN A 61 -19.37 -1.24 15.89
C ASN A 61 -18.43 -0.89 14.74
N ASP A 62 -18.77 -1.22 13.49
CA ASP A 62 -17.99 -0.85 12.31
C ASP A 62 -17.74 0.64 12.19
N LEU A 63 -18.76 1.47 12.40
CA LEU A 63 -18.62 2.92 12.33
C LEU A 63 -17.65 3.44 13.40
N ASN A 64 -17.72 2.87 14.60
CA ASN A 64 -16.85 3.22 15.72
C ASN A 64 -15.40 2.75 15.47
N ILE A 65 -15.22 1.50 15.04
CA ILE A 65 -13.93 0.92 14.65
C ILE A 65 -13.26 1.78 13.58
N ASN A 66 -14.00 2.14 12.52
CA ASN A 66 -13.48 2.99 11.45
C ASN A 66 -13.04 4.37 11.96
N LYS A 67 -13.80 5.01 12.86
CA LYS A 67 -13.42 6.30 13.47
C LYS A 67 -12.17 6.18 14.35
N ILE A 68 -12.05 5.10 15.13
CA ILE A 68 -10.88 4.82 15.99
C ILE A 68 -9.63 4.61 15.12
N ILE A 69 -9.73 3.75 14.11
CA ILE A 69 -8.63 3.48 13.16
C ILE A 69 -8.20 4.76 12.45
N GLN A 70 -9.16 5.55 11.93
CA GLN A 70 -8.85 6.83 11.31
C GLN A 70 -8.15 7.78 12.29
N SER A 71 -8.55 7.81 13.56
CA SER A 71 -7.94 8.67 14.58
C SER A 71 -6.52 8.21 14.93
N TYR A 72 -6.31 6.90 15.08
CA TYR A 72 -5.00 6.28 15.30
C TYR A 72 -3.97 6.66 14.22
N PHE A 73 -4.33 6.51 12.94
CA PHE A 73 -3.41 6.87 11.87
C PHE A 73 -3.17 8.39 11.76
N ASN A 74 -4.05 9.21 12.33
CA ASN A 74 -3.89 10.67 12.44
C ASN A 74 -3.09 11.12 13.69
N LEU A 75 -2.60 10.20 14.55
CA LEU A 75 -1.78 10.53 15.72
C LEU A 75 -0.56 11.40 15.33
N TYR A 76 -0.24 12.37 16.19
CA TYR A 76 0.82 13.35 15.98
C TYR A 76 1.38 13.81 17.32
N PHE A 77 2.66 14.21 17.36
CA PHE A 77 3.26 14.76 18.57
C PHE A 77 2.58 16.08 18.96
N LYS A 78 2.14 16.17 20.23
CA LYS A 78 1.50 17.36 20.81
C LYS A 78 2.51 18.51 20.90
N ASP A 79 3.68 18.26 21.49
CA ASP A 79 4.54 19.37 21.92
C ASP A 79 5.54 19.85 20.87
N HIS A 80 5.69 21.17 20.83
CA HIS A 80 6.71 21.88 20.07
C HIS A 80 8.15 21.42 20.38
N LYS A 81 8.40 20.85 21.57
CA LYS A 81 9.70 20.33 22.02
C LYS A 81 10.23 19.24 21.09
N TYR A 82 9.34 18.38 20.59
CA TYR A 82 9.68 17.30 19.66
C TYR A 82 9.63 17.74 18.19
N VAL A 83 8.84 18.77 17.87
CA VAL A 83 8.59 19.22 16.48
C VAL A 83 9.48 20.41 16.07
N GLY A 84 10.17 21.06 17.00
CA GLY A 84 11.11 22.14 16.75
C GLY A 84 10.50 23.37 16.06
N SER A 85 9.17 23.56 16.10
CA SER A 85 8.49 24.71 15.50
C SER A 85 7.90 25.61 16.58
N LYS A 86 8.18 26.92 16.51
CA LYS A 86 7.57 27.94 17.38
C LYS A 86 6.04 27.99 17.29
N LYS A 87 5.44 27.56 16.15
CA LYS A 87 3.98 27.53 15.94
C LYS A 87 3.42 26.12 16.17
N PHE A 88 2.60 25.96 17.20
CA PHE A 88 1.79 24.75 17.45
C PHE A 88 0.78 24.54 16.31
N ILE A 89 0.70 23.33 15.78
CA ILE A 89 -0.31 22.98 14.76
C ILE A 89 -1.48 22.31 15.47
N LEU A 90 -2.58 23.04 15.61
CA LEU A 90 -3.84 22.52 16.15
C LEU A 90 -4.24 21.19 15.44
N LEU A 91 -4.63 20.19 16.23
CA LEU A 91 -5.11 18.89 15.74
C LEU A 91 -6.26 19.05 14.74
N ARG A 92 -7.13 20.05 14.92
CA ARG A 92 -8.21 20.39 13.99
C ARG A 92 -7.71 20.74 12.58
N ARG A 93 -6.59 21.47 12.48
CA ARG A 93 -5.99 21.83 11.18
C ARG A 93 -5.34 20.60 10.51
N ARG A 94 -4.74 19.68 11.28
CA ARG A 94 -4.13 18.44 10.75
C ARG A 94 -5.11 17.55 10.00
N ARG A 95 -6.37 17.48 10.44
CA ARG A 95 -7.44 16.74 9.75
C ARG A 95 -7.65 17.20 8.29
N THR A 96 -7.13 18.38 7.91
CA THR A 96 -7.22 18.96 6.54
C THR A 96 -6.00 18.69 5.67
N PHE A 97 -4.96 18.07 6.21
CA PHE A 97 -3.72 17.88 5.48
C PHE A 97 -3.85 16.80 4.41
N LEU A 98 -3.38 17.13 3.21
CA LEU A 98 -3.41 16.21 2.07
C LEU A 98 -2.23 15.23 2.07
N ARG A 99 -1.17 15.52 2.84
CA ARG A 99 0.07 14.76 2.93
C ARG A 99 0.11 13.98 4.25
N ARG A 100 -0.88 13.10 4.44
CA ARG A 100 -1.03 12.22 5.61
C ARG A 100 -1.08 10.75 5.18
N ILE A 101 -1.15 9.84 6.15
CA ILE A 101 -1.55 8.45 5.93
C ILE A 101 -3.04 8.45 5.61
N TYR A 102 -3.41 7.92 4.44
CA TYR A 102 -4.81 7.64 4.12
C TYR A 102 -5.11 6.18 4.43
N VAL A 103 -6.27 5.93 5.01
CA VAL A 103 -6.74 4.59 5.41
C VAL A 103 -8.17 4.44 4.95
N SER A 104 -8.49 3.27 4.41
CA SER A 104 -9.81 2.87 3.91
C SER A 104 -10.69 2.38 5.06
N ASN A 105 -11.96 2.11 4.79
CA ASN A 105 -12.79 1.44 5.78
C ASN A 105 -12.29 0.01 5.98
N ALA A 106 -12.30 -0.45 7.23
CA ALA A 106 -11.88 -1.79 7.61
C ALA A 106 -12.75 -2.86 6.94
N GLU A 107 -12.13 -3.97 6.54
CA GLU A 107 -12.85 -5.20 6.22
C GLU A 107 -12.45 -6.23 7.28
N ILE A 108 -13.41 -6.78 8.01
CA ILE A 108 -13.17 -7.61 9.18
C ILE A 108 -13.60 -9.04 8.88
N LYS A 109 -12.67 -9.98 9.03
CA LYS A 109 -12.98 -11.42 9.00
C LYS A 109 -13.08 -11.93 10.42
N HIS A 110 -14.27 -12.36 10.81
CA HIS A 110 -14.49 -12.91 12.14
C HIS A 110 -14.36 -14.43 12.11
N THR A 111 -13.64 -14.94 13.09
CA THR A 111 -13.67 -16.34 13.51
C THR A 111 -14.19 -16.39 14.94
N ASN A 112 -14.36 -17.57 15.54
CA ASN A 112 -14.75 -17.67 16.94
C ASN A 112 -13.70 -17.02 17.86
N ASN A 113 -12.42 -17.26 17.60
CA ASN A 113 -11.33 -16.87 18.49
C ASN A 113 -10.73 -15.49 18.16
N LYS A 114 -10.69 -15.13 16.88
CA LYS A 114 -10.00 -13.92 16.40
C LYS A 114 -10.76 -13.14 15.33
N ALA A 115 -10.43 -11.86 15.20
CA ALA A 115 -10.87 -10.99 14.13
C ALA A 115 -9.66 -10.49 13.33
N VAL A 116 -9.66 -10.77 12.03
CA VAL A 116 -8.62 -10.31 11.10
C VAL A 116 -9.11 -9.04 10.42
N ILE A 117 -8.50 -7.90 10.76
CA ILE A 117 -8.83 -6.59 10.21
C ILE A 117 -7.93 -6.31 9.01
N THR A 118 -8.50 -6.22 7.81
CA THR A 118 -7.78 -5.78 6.62
C THR A 118 -7.92 -4.26 6.43
N LEU A 119 -6.80 -3.60 6.13
CA LEU A 119 -6.76 -2.15 5.93
C LEU A 119 -5.93 -1.78 4.71
N PHE A 120 -6.53 -1.10 3.74
CA PHE A 120 -5.78 -0.50 2.64
C PHE A 120 -5.30 0.89 3.03
N THR A 121 -4.01 1.13 2.88
CA THR A 121 -3.35 2.37 3.29
C THR A 121 -2.52 2.99 2.17
N VAL A 122 -2.42 4.32 2.16
CA VAL A 122 -1.47 5.05 1.30
C VAL A 122 -0.69 6.03 2.15
N ASN A 123 0.60 5.73 2.34
CA ASN A 123 1.48 6.51 3.20
C ASN A 123 2.21 7.61 2.41
N ARG A 124 1.55 8.78 2.24
CA ARG A 124 2.17 9.95 1.62
C ARG A 124 3.13 10.68 2.53
N GLU A 125 2.90 10.60 3.82
CA GLU A 125 3.64 11.30 4.85
C GLU A 125 5.10 10.79 4.92
N LYS A 126 5.30 9.46 4.91
CA LYS A 126 6.62 8.81 4.90
C LYS A 126 7.55 9.35 3.81
N LYS A 127 7.05 9.41 2.56
CA LYS A 127 7.83 9.90 1.41
C LYS A 127 8.25 11.36 1.59
N VAL A 128 7.39 12.19 2.16
CA VAL A 128 7.67 13.62 2.39
C VAL A 128 8.72 13.79 3.48
N PHE A 129 8.61 13.06 4.60
CA PHE A 129 9.58 13.13 5.69
C PHE A 129 10.95 12.61 5.27
N LYS A 130 11.03 11.45 4.60
CA LYS A 130 12.30 10.90 4.10
C LYS A 130 13.03 11.90 3.19
N ARG A 131 12.33 12.51 2.22
CA ARG A 131 12.93 13.50 1.31
C ARG A 131 13.44 14.74 2.05
N LYS A 132 12.67 15.23 3.02
CA LYS A 132 13.07 16.41 3.81
C LYS A 132 14.27 16.12 4.71
N TYR A 133 14.27 14.95 5.35
CA TYR A 133 15.40 14.46 6.15
C TYR A 133 16.68 14.40 5.30
N LEU A 134 16.65 13.70 4.17
CA LEU A 134 17.81 13.56 3.27
C LEU A 134 18.31 14.92 2.76
N LYS A 135 17.41 15.84 2.38
CA LYS A 135 17.79 17.19 1.94
C LYS A 135 18.50 17.98 3.03
N ILE A 136 18.03 17.86 4.28
CA ILE A 136 18.65 18.54 5.42
C ILE A 136 19.99 17.88 5.76
N ASN A 137 20.05 16.55 5.77
CA ASN A 137 21.28 15.81 6.04
C ASN A 137 22.38 16.18 5.02
N LYS A 138 22.05 16.22 3.73
CA LYS A 138 22.99 16.65 2.68
C LYS A 138 23.44 18.09 2.84
N LYS A 139 22.52 19.01 3.19
CA LYS A 139 22.87 20.41 3.48
C LYS A 139 23.78 20.54 4.70
N ILE A 140 23.56 19.71 5.72
CA ILE A 140 24.41 19.68 6.91
C ILE A 140 25.80 19.21 6.49
N SER A 141 25.93 18.04 5.85
CA SER A 141 27.24 17.49 5.49
C SER A 141 28.06 18.41 4.58
N GLN A 142 27.44 19.00 3.55
CA GLN A 142 28.13 19.92 2.63
C GLN A 142 28.54 21.24 3.31
N ASN A 143 27.63 21.86 4.07
CA ASN A 143 27.92 23.15 4.69
C ASN A 143 28.87 23.03 5.90
N LEU A 144 28.93 21.87 6.57
CA LEU A 144 29.89 21.62 7.63
C LEU A 144 31.32 21.76 7.14
N ILE A 145 31.64 21.04 6.05
CA ILE A 145 32.99 21.02 5.46
C ILE A 145 33.36 22.43 5.01
N ASN A 146 32.47 23.10 4.28
CA ASN A 146 32.73 24.46 3.77
C ASN A 146 32.92 25.49 4.89
N ARG A 147 32.11 25.42 5.96
CA ARG A 147 32.23 26.37 7.10
C ARG A 147 33.46 26.13 7.94
N TYR A 148 33.83 24.86 8.12
CA TYR A 148 35.10 24.51 8.77
C TYR A 148 36.27 25.12 8.00
N PHE A 149 36.33 24.92 6.68
CA PHE A 149 37.37 25.51 5.83
C PHE A 149 37.38 27.05 5.87
N LEU A 150 36.22 27.70 5.80
CA LEU A 150 36.12 29.17 5.87
C LEU A 150 36.63 29.74 7.20
N LEU A 151 36.24 29.13 8.33
CA LEU A 151 36.68 29.56 9.66
C LEU A 151 38.18 29.28 9.85
N TYR A 152 38.65 28.13 9.38
CA TYR A 152 40.06 27.76 9.43
C TYR A 152 40.91 28.75 8.63
N LYS A 153 40.54 29.05 7.38
CA LYS A 153 41.25 30.02 6.51
C LYS A 153 41.28 31.41 7.13
N LYS A 154 40.15 31.91 7.63
CA LYS A 154 40.05 33.25 8.26
C LYS A 154 40.90 33.39 9.52
N ASN A 155 41.03 32.32 10.29
CA ASN A 155 41.82 32.37 11.51
C ASN A 155 43.31 32.16 11.22
N ILE A 156 43.67 31.32 10.24
CA ILE A 156 45.07 31.21 9.79
C ILE A 156 45.57 32.54 9.25
N SER A 157 44.77 33.24 8.43
CA SER A 157 45.17 34.56 7.93
C SER A 157 45.46 35.52 9.08
N LYS A 158 44.59 35.57 10.10
CA LYS A 158 44.83 36.37 11.30
C LYS A 158 46.08 35.97 12.08
N ILE A 159 46.34 34.68 12.23
CA ILE A 159 47.56 34.19 12.92
C ILE A 159 48.79 34.58 12.11
N TYR A 160 48.74 34.44 10.79
CA TYR A 160 49.82 34.85 9.89
C TYR A 160 50.07 36.36 9.97
N ASP A 161 49.02 37.18 10.01
CA ASP A 161 49.12 38.64 10.17
C ASP A 161 49.73 39.05 11.52
N ILE A 162 49.52 38.26 12.58
CA ILE A 162 50.12 38.47 13.90
C ILE A 162 51.59 38.02 13.89
N LEU A 163 51.88 36.85 13.32
CA LEU A 163 53.24 36.32 13.24
C LEU A 163 54.15 37.23 12.39
N ASN A 164 53.66 37.73 11.25
CA ASN A 164 54.41 38.67 10.43
C ASN A 164 54.72 39.97 11.19
N ARG A 165 53.80 40.48 12.01
CA ARG A 165 54.03 41.66 12.85
C ARG A 165 55.10 41.46 13.94
N HIS A 166 55.34 40.23 14.35
CA HIS A 166 56.35 39.90 15.37
C HIS A 166 57.65 39.34 14.78
N LYS A 167 57.73 39.17 13.46
CA LYS A 167 58.87 38.56 12.78
C LYS A 167 60.13 39.42 12.86
N ASP A 168 59.96 40.74 12.91
CA ASP A 168 61.07 41.69 12.89
C ASP A 168 61.63 41.99 14.30
N LYS A 169 61.01 41.49 15.38
CA LYS A 169 61.40 41.79 16.77
C LYS A 169 62.34 40.78 17.42
N TYR A 170 62.56 39.62 16.81
CA TYR A 170 63.37 38.54 17.40
C TYR A 170 64.43 38.07 16.42
N VAL A 171 65.64 38.63 16.54
CA VAL A 171 66.85 38.12 15.90
C VAL A 171 67.24 36.82 16.61
N PHE A 172 67.46 35.75 15.84
CA PHE A 172 67.77 34.42 16.35
C PHE A 172 69.19 34.41 16.96
N ILE A 173 69.33 34.15 18.26
CA ILE A 173 70.63 33.95 18.91
C ILE A 173 71.16 32.57 18.50
N SER A 174 72.35 32.55 17.88
CA SER A 174 72.98 31.36 17.29
C SER A 174 73.84 30.61 18.31
N ASP A 175 73.22 29.84 19.20
CA ASP A 175 73.98 28.91 20.05
C ASP A 175 74.16 27.55 19.37
N LYS A 176 75.38 26.98 19.44
CA LYS A 176 75.75 25.65 18.92
C LYS A 176 75.01 24.54 19.69
N ILE A 177 73.80 24.20 19.27
CA ILE A 177 72.99 23.11 19.86
C ILE A 177 73.43 21.75 19.29
N THR A 178 73.69 20.77 20.17
CA THR A 178 74.01 19.38 19.75
C THR A 178 72.80 18.69 19.10
N LYS A 179 73.05 17.89 18.05
CA LYS A 179 72.02 17.26 17.17
C LYS A 179 70.94 16.48 17.95
N LYS A 180 71.32 15.77 19.02
CA LYS A 180 70.41 15.00 19.90
C LYS A 180 69.49 15.91 20.73
N ARG A 181 70.03 17.02 21.25
CA ARG A 181 69.28 18.02 22.02
C ARG A 181 68.30 18.77 21.13
N PHE A 182 68.72 19.12 19.91
CA PHE A 182 67.85 19.73 18.89
C PHE A 182 66.67 18.82 18.51
N LEU A 183 66.91 17.53 18.29
CA LEU A 183 65.85 16.55 17.99
C LEU A 183 64.84 16.43 19.13
N ARG A 184 65.31 16.39 20.39
CA ARG A 184 64.45 16.36 21.58
C ARG A 184 63.60 17.63 21.71
N TYR A 185 64.21 18.81 21.52
CA TYR A 185 63.48 20.07 21.47
C TYR A 185 62.44 20.10 20.35
N LYS A 186 62.79 19.64 19.15
CA LYS A 186 61.85 19.55 18.01
C LYS A 186 60.66 18.63 18.32
N LEU A 187 60.88 17.50 18.98
CA LEU A 187 59.84 16.58 19.44
C LEU A 187 58.93 17.20 20.52
N GLU A 188 59.50 17.88 21.52
CA GLU A 188 58.72 18.58 22.55
C GLU A 188 57.88 19.72 21.97
N TYR A 189 58.43 20.49 21.04
CA TYR A 189 57.69 21.54 20.31
C TYR A 189 56.60 20.95 19.42
N LEU A 190 56.86 19.82 18.75
CA LEU A 190 55.86 19.11 17.94
C LEU A 190 54.70 18.62 18.82
N ASN A 191 55.00 18.05 20.00
CA ASN A 191 53.98 17.62 20.97
C ASN A 191 53.14 18.80 21.48
N LYS A 192 53.79 19.92 21.84
CA LYS A 192 53.10 21.17 22.23
C LYS A 192 52.22 21.69 21.10
N PHE A 193 52.72 21.67 19.85
CA PHE A 193 51.99 22.08 18.66
C PHE A 193 50.76 21.20 18.40
N ILE A 194 50.89 19.88 18.51
CA ILE A 194 49.76 18.94 18.37
C ILE A 194 48.70 19.23 19.43
N LYS A 195 49.09 19.47 20.68
CA LYS A 195 48.17 19.80 21.78
C LYS A 195 47.42 21.11 21.51
N LEU A 196 48.13 22.15 21.06
CA LEU A 196 47.54 23.44 20.66
C LEU A 196 46.59 23.29 19.48
N LYS A 197 46.99 22.56 18.43
CA LYS A 197 46.16 22.26 17.26
C LYS A 197 44.87 21.56 17.68
N HIS A 198 44.95 20.59 18.59
CA HIS A 198 43.78 19.89 19.12
C HIS A 198 42.83 20.82 19.90
N LEU A 199 43.36 21.67 20.78
CA LEU A 199 42.54 22.65 21.53
C LEU A 199 41.85 23.64 20.60
N TYR A 200 42.56 24.11 19.58
CA TYR A 200 42.05 25.03 18.57
C TYR A 200 40.94 24.39 17.72
N LEU A 201 41.14 23.15 17.25
CA LEU A 201 40.11 22.36 16.58
C LEU A 201 38.86 22.23 17.46
N ARG A 202 39.02 21.87 18.73
CA ARG A 202 37.91 21.73 19.69
C ARG A 202 37.10 23.03 19.81
N LYS A 203 37.78 24.19 19.87
CA LYS A 203 37.14 25.51 19.97
C LYS A 203 36.41 25.91 18.67
N ILE A 204 36.96 25.63 17.50
CA ILE A 204 36.26 25.89 16.23
C ILE A 204 35.01 25.03 16.13
N TRP A 205 35.13 23.73 16.42
CA TRP A 205 34.00 22.82 16.38
C TRP A 205 32.90 23.23 17.35
N SER A 206 33.24 23.69 18.56
CA SER A 206 32.23 24.16 19.52
C SER A 206 31.45 25.38 19.02
N VAL A 207 32.09 26.32 18.32
CA VAL A 207 31.43 27.49 17.71
C VAL A 207 30.53 27.10 16.54
N ILE A 208 30.99 26.19 15.67
CA ILE A 208 30.17 25.66 14.57
C ILE A 208 28.94 24.94 15.12
N ILE A 209 29.13 24.16 16.19
CA ILE A 209 28.06 23.40 16.86
C ILE A 209 27.05 24.35 17.54
N SER A 210 27.51 25.34 18.28
CA SER A 210 26.60 26.22 19.04
C SER A 210 25.70 27.06 18.14
N LYS A 211 26.22 27.61 17.03
CA LYS A 211 25.51 28.57 16.17
C LYS A 211 24.76 27.91 15.01
N TYR A 212 25.40 27.01 14.27
CA TYR A 212 24.84 26.44 13.04
C TYR A 212 24.15 25.09 13.28
N TRP A 213 24.79 24.21 14.05
CA TRP A 213 24.29 22.85 14.29
C TRP A 213 22.99 22.84 15.09
N ARG A 214 22.82 23.74 16.07
CA ARG A 214 21.63 23.76 16.95
C ARG A 214 20.30 23.94 16.19
N THR A 215 20.26 24.70 15.10
CA THR A 215 19.03 24.89 14.31
C THR A 215 18.79 23.74 13.34
N HIS A 216 19.83 23.29 12.64
CA HIS A 216 19.74 22.20 11.69
C HIS A 216 19.50 20.84 12.34
N LEU A 217 20.11 20.57 13.51
CA LEU A 217 19.82 19.39 14.33
C LEU A 217 18.38 19.36 14.80
N LYS A 218 17.82 20.50 15.25
CA LYS A 218 16.41 20.56 15.66
C LYS A 218 15.49 20.17 14.51
N LEU A 219 15.79 20.61 13.29
CA LEU A 219 15.06 20.22 12.08
C LEU A 219 15.28 18.76 11.72
N LEU A 220 16.51 18.25 11.84
CA LEU A 220 16.85 16.85 11.58
C LEU A 220 16.09 15.93 12.54
N ARG A 221 16.22 16.17 13.85
CA ARG A 221 15.49 15.48 14.93
C ARG A 221 13.99 15.53 14.72
N LYS A 222 13.44 16.68 14.33
CA LYS A 222 12.02 16.80 13.98
C LYS A 222 11.64 15.79 12.90
N TYR A 223 12.34 15.76 11.77
CA TYR A 223 11.96 14.86 10.67
C TYR A 223 12.22 13.40 10.98
N ASP A 224 13.24 13.12 11.78
CA ASP A 224 13.54 11.78 12.28
C ASP A 224 12.43 11.25 13.19
N LEU A 225 12.05 11.99 14.24
CA LEU A 225 10.93 11.65 15.12
C LEU A 225 9.60 11.48 14.37
N MET A 226 9.34 12.35 13.40
CA MET A 226 8.12 12.26 12.58
C MET A 226 8.12 11.04 11.67
N TYR A 227 9.29 10.66 11.16
CA TYR A 227 9.47 9.48 10.35
C TYR A 227 9.36 8.20 11.19
N SER A 228 9.98 8.17 12.37
CA SER A 228 9.91 7.02 13.30
C SER A 228 8.49 6.81 13.80
N LEU A 229 7.76 7.85 14.23
CA LEU A 229 6.34 7.74 14.59
C LEU A 229 5.51 7.16 13.45
N ASN A 230 5.78 7.59 12.22
CA ASN A 230 5.09 7.07 11.04
C ASN A 230 5.38 5.58 10.81
N GLN A 231 6.60 5.10 11.07
CA GLN A 231 6.96 3.67 11.01
C GLN A 231 6.33 2.87 12.15
N TYR A 232 6.38 3.38 13.39
CA TYR A 232 5.83 2.71 14.57
C TYR A 232 4.33 2.47 14.46
N LYS A 233 3.58 3.34 13.76
CA LYS A 233 2.14 3.12 13.50
C LYS A 233 1.82 1.80 12.78
N PHE A 234 2.76 1.24 12.05
CA PHE A 234 2.63 -0.04 11.33
C PHE A 234 3.39 -1.18 12.02
N ASN A 235 4.14 -0.89 13.09
CA ASN A 235 4.93 -1.89 13.78
C ASN A 235 4.03 -2.75 14.68
N LYS A 236 4.11 -4.06 14.49
CA LYS A 236 3.32 -5.07 15.21
C LYS A 236 3.60 -5.10 16.71
N LEU A 237 4.77 -4.66 17.15
CA LEU A 237 5.22 -4.78 18.55
C LEU A 237 4.96 -3.54 19.41
N THR A 238 4.76 -2.35 18.82
CA THR A 238 4.77 -1.08 19.57
C THR A 238 3.41 -0.40 19.61
N LEU A 239 2.99 0.30 18.54
CA LEU A 239 1.73 1.06 18.54
C LEU A 239 0.50 0.24 18.13
N LEU A 240 0.66 -0.82 17.33
CA LEU A 240 -0.48 -1.66 16.91
C LEU A 240 -1.12 -2.44 18.08
N PRO A 241 -0.38 -2.97 19.07
CA PRO A 241 -0.98 -3.60 20.25
C PRO A 241 -1.89 -2.66 21.04
N ILE A 242 -1.52 -1.38 21.16
CA ILE A 242 -2.35 -0.36 21.82
C ILE A 242 -3.68 -0.18 21.07
N LEU A 243 -3.64 -0.14 19.73
CA LEU A 243 -4.85 -0.11 18.92
C LEU A 243 -5.69 -1.39 19.11
N SER A 244 -5.04 -2.56 19.17
CA SER A 244 -5.72 -3.83 19.42
C SER A 244 -6.44 -3.83 20.75
N ASN A 245 -5.82 -3.33 21.82
CA ASN A 245 -6.44 -3.28 23.15
C ASN A 245 -7.71 -2.40 23.15
N ILE A 246 -7.71 -1.28 22.40
CA ILE A 246 -8.87 -0.41 22.26
C ILE A 246 -9.98 -1.10 21.44
N LEU A 247 -9.63 -1.69 20.31
CA LEU A 247 -10.59 -2.36 19.43
C LEU A 247 -11.13 -3.67 20.04
N ASN A 248 -10.35 -4.35 20.88
CA ASN A 248 -10.75 -5.56 21.57
C ASN A 248 -11.96 -5.32 22.48
N LYS A 249 -12.06 -4.12 23.09
CA LYS A 249 -13.24 -3.74 23.90
C LYS A 249 -14.55 -3.71 23.11
N ILE A 250 -14.48 -3.54 21.77
CA ILE A 250 -15.65 -3.47 20.89
C ILE A 250 -15.92 -4.84 20.26
N ILE A 251 -14.87 -5.54 19.82
CA ILE A 251 -15.00 -6.80 19.07
C ILE A 251 -15.08 -8.02 20.01
N GLY A 252 -14.46 -7.96 21.19
CA GLY A 252 -14.40 -9.06 22.15
C GLY A 252 -13.58 -10.26 21.71
N LYS A 253 -12.62 -10.08 20.78
CA LYS A 253 -11.80 -11.16 20.20
C LYS A 253 -10.36 -10.70 19.97
N LYS A 254 -9.43 -11.66 19.89
CA LYS A 254 -8.03 -11.36 19.52
C LYS A 254 -7.98 -10.71 18.14
N ILE A 255 -7.22 -9.62 18.00
CA ILE A 255 -7.17 -8.84 16.75
C ILE A 255 -5.85 -9.08 16.02
N GLU A 256 -5.96 -9.44 14.75
CA GLU A 256 -4.83 -9.53 13.81
C GLU A 256 -5.02 -8.50 12.69
N TYR A 257 -3.93 -7.81 12.32
CA TYR A 257 -3.98 -6.81 11.25
C TYR A 257 -3.36 -7.32 9.96
N ASN A 258 -4.08 -7.15 8.86
CA ASN A 258 -3.58 -7.27 7.50
C ASN A 258 -3.54 -5.89 6.83
N ILE A 259 -2.45 -5.15 7.02
CA ILE A 259 -2.30 -3.79 6.49
C ILE A 259 -1.64 -3.83 5.12
N ILE A 260 -2.41 -3.48 4.08
CA ILE A 260 -1.98 -3.47 2.69
C ILE A 260 -1.60 -2.05 2.28
N ASN A 261 -0.35 -1.85 1.85
CA ASN A 261 0.13 -0.54 1.38
C ASN A 261 -0.04 -0.40 -0.14
N LEU A 262 -0.89 0.54 -0.56
CA LEU A 262 -1.17 0.82 -1.96
C LEU A 262 -0.19 1.84 -2.55
N LYS A 263 0.18 1.65 -3.83
CA LYS A 263 1.07 2.57 -4.56
C LYS A 263 0.43 3.94 -4.84
N SER A 264 -0.88 3.95 -5.12
CA SER A 264 -1.67 5.15 -5.45
C SER A 264 -2.98 5.17 -4.69
N ILE A 265 -3.50 6.39 -4.48
CA ILE A 265 -4.85 6.60 -3.92
C ILE A 265 -5.93 6.15 -4.91
N ALA A 266 -5.62 6.10 -6.20
CA ALA A 266 -6.59 5.73 -7.23
C ALA A 266 -7.01 4.25 -7.17
N TYR A 267 -6.27 3.37 -6.49
CA TYR A 267 -6.55 1.92 -6.46
C TYR A 267 -7.57 1.48 -5.41
N ASN A 268 -8.16 2.41 -4.65
CA ASN A 268 -9.20 2.11 -3.67
C ASN A 268 -10.19 3.27 -3.59
N THR A 269 -11.49 2.96 -3.62
CA THR A 269 -12.56 3.96 -3.68
C THR A 269 -12.63 4.82 -2.42
N ASP A 270 -12.55 4.22 -1.23
CA ASP A 270 -12.60 4.95 0.04
C ASP A 270 -11.46 5.98 0.14
N LEU A 271 -10.24 5.58 -0.23
CA LEU A 271 -9.09 6.49 -0.23
C LEU A 271 -9.27 7.61 -1.25
N PHE A 272 -9.78 7.27 -2.42
CA PHE A 272 -10.00 8.14 -3.56
C PHE A 272 -11.04 9.24 -3.27
N THR A 273 -12.21 8.87 -2.77
CA THR A 273 -13.27 9.81 -2.40
C THR A 273 -12.88 10.66 -1.20
N ASN A 274 -12.27 10.08 -0.16
CA ASN A 274 -11.77 10.81 1.00
C ASN A 274 -10.71 11.86 0.61
N ALA A 275 -9.76 11.50 -0.27
CA ALA A 275 -8.75 12.43 -0.76
C ALA A 275 -9.36 13.62 -1.53
N LEU A 276 -10.42 13.39 -2.32
CA LEU A 276 -11.14 14.47 -3.00
C LEU A 276 -11.94 15.32 -1.99
N ALA A 277 -12.66 14.70 -1.07
CA ALA A 277 -13.43 15.41 -0.05
C ALA A 277 -12.54 16.36 0.80
N LEU A 278 -11.33 15.93 1.16
CA LEU A 278 -10.36 16.78 1.85
C LEU A 278 -9.86 17.95 1.01
N LYS A 279 -9.65 17.75 -0.29
CA LYS A 279 -9.29 18.84 -1.22
C LYS A 279 -10.43 19.85 -1.33
N LEU A 280 -11.64 19.35 -1.53
CA LEU A 280 -12.84 20.14 -1.70
C LEU A 280 -13.21 20.91 -0.44
N ARG A 281 -12.83 20.46 0.76
CA ARG A 281 -13.11 21.24 1.98
C ARG A 281 -12.47 22.64 2.01
N LYS A 282 -11.42 22.89 1.21
CA LYS A 282 -10.74 24.19 1.16
C LYS A 282 -11.60 25.25 0.45
N LYS A 283 -11.75 26.45 1.06
CA LYS A 283 -12.62 27.55 0.56
C LYS A 283 -12.27 28.00 -0.86
N LYS A 284 -10.99 28.27 -1.14
CA LYS A 284 -10.52 28.82 -2.44
C LYS A 284 -10.35 27.75 -3.54
N MET A 285 -10.75 26.49 -3.31
CA MET A 285 -10.43 25.41 -4.23
C MET A 285 -11.42 25.33 -5.39
N ASN A 286 -10.91 25.32 -6.62
CA ASN A 286 -11.71 24.97 -7.80
C ASN A 286 -11.99 23.45 -7.76
N TYR A 287 -13.26 23.08 -7.67
CA TYR A 287 -13.68 21.70 -7.52
C TYR A 287 -13.46 20.89 -8.80
N ILE A 288 -13.65 21.47 -9.99
CA ILE A 288 -13.42 20.81 -11.29
C ILE A 288 -11.93 20.44 -11.43
N LYS A 289 -11.03 21.42 -11.22
CA LYS A 289 -9.58 21.19 -11.25
C LYS A 289 -9.16 20.14 -10.22
N SER A 290 -9.84 20.11 -9.06
CA SER A 290 -9.58 19.11 -8.02
C SER A 290 -9.99 17.70 -8.45
N MET A 291 -11.11 17.54 -9.14
CA MET A 291 -11.56 16.26 -9.71
C MET A 291 -10.56 15.74 -10.76
N PHE A 292 -10.20 16.56 -11.75
CA PHE A 292 -9.20 16.17 -12.76
C PHE A 292 -7.85 15.82 -12.16
N SER A 293 -7.38 16.59 -11.17
CA SER A 293 -6.10 16.29 -10.48
C SER A 293 -6.07 14.95 -9.73
N ILE A 294 -7.24 14.35 -9.49
CA ILE A 294 -7.38 13.04 -8.86
C ILE A 294 -7.59 11.96 -9.92
N LEU A 295 -8.43 12.20 -10.94
CA LEU A 295 -8.59 11.29 -12.09
C LEU A 295 -7.29 11.05 -12.84
N ASN A 296 -6.47 12.09 -13.03
CA ASN A 296 -5.20 11.97 -13.75
C ASN A 296 -4.13 11.15 -13.00
N ARG A 297 -4.39 10.74 -11.75
CA ARG A 297 -3.51 9.82 -10.99
C ARG A 297 -3.78 8.36 -11.30
N ALA A 298 -4.88 8.06 -11.98
CA ALA A 298 -5.20 6.73 -12.44
C ALA A 298 -4.53 6.47 -13.79
N TYR A 299 -3.77 5.38 -13.83
CA TYR A 299 -3.23 4.80 -15.05
C TYR A 299 -4.24 3.80 -15.60
N LEU A 300 -4.61 3.97 -16.87
CA LEU A 300 -5.40 3.00 -17.62
C LEU A 300 -4.49 2.36 -18.67
N PRO A 301 -4.51 1.03 -18.84
CA PRO A 301 -3.69 0.36 -19.83
C PRO A 301 -4.13 0.71 -21.26
N LYS A 302 -3.17 0.74 -22.19
CA LYS A 302 -3.46 0.76 -23.63
C LYS A 302 -4.07 -0.59 -24.00
N ILE A 303 -5.18 -0.56 -24.73
CA ILE A 303 -5.98 -1.74 -25.07
C ILE A 303 -6.40 -1.68 -26.54
N ASN A 304 -6.59 -2.85 -27.14
CA ASN A 304 -7.26 -2.98 -28.43
C ASN A 304 -8.77 -3.13 -28.17
N THR A 305 -9.54 -2.11 -28.53
CA THR A 305 -10.99 -2.04 -28.30
C THR A 305 -11.77 -3.11 -29.06
N ILE A 306 -11.28 -3.54 -30.24
CA ILE A 306 -11.91 -4.58 -31.04
C ILE A 306 -11.82 -5.91 -30.30
N LYS A 307 -10.60 -6.32 -29.93
CA LYS A 307 -10.36 -7.56 -29.15
C LYS A 307 -11.06 -7.57 -27.78
N GLU A 308 -11.24 -6.41 -27.17
CA GLU A 308 -11.96 -6.32 -25.89
C GLU A 308 -13.47 -6.61 -26.06
N ARG A 309 -14.03 -6.24 -27.21
CA ARG A 309 -15.47 -6.35 -27.49
C ARG A 309 -15.87 -7.63 -28.22
N THR A 310 -14.90 -8.45 -28.63
CA THR A 310 -15.18 -9.73 -29.30
C THR A 310 -15.78 -10.75 -28.33
N LEU A 311 -16.88 -11.37 -28.74
CA LEU A 311 -17.53 -12.44 -28.01
C LEU A 311 -16.66 -13.71 -28.00
N VAL A 312 -16.63 -14.42 -26.86
CA VAL A 312 -15.89 -15.68 -26.75
C VAL A 312 -16.80 -16.81 -27.24
N LYS A 313 -16.54 -17.31 -28.46
CA LYS A 313 -17.29 -18.44 -29.07
C LYS A 313 -16.49 -19.76 -28.99
N GLY A 314 -17.21 -20.88 -28.94
CA GLY A 314 -16.72 -22.24 -29.20
C GLY A 314 -15.65 -22.77 -28.22
N GLN A 315 -14.66 -23.49 -28.76
CA GLN A 315 -13.56 -24.20 -28.06
C GLN A 315 -12.79 -23.36 -27.03
N LYS A 316 -12.78 -22.03 -27.16
CA LYS A 316 -12.10 -21.13 -26.21
C LYS A 316 -12.71 -21.16 -24.81
N ASN A 317 -13.96 -21.61 -24.66
CA ASN A 317 -14.65 -21.70 -23.37
C ASN A 317 -14.63 -23.10 -22.75
N ILE A 318 -13.93 -24.08 -23.34
CA ILE A 318 -13.82 -25.45 -22.82
C ILE A 318 -12.70 -25.53 -21.78
N ASP A 319 -12.95 -26.24 -20.67
CA ASP A 319 -11.93 -26.53 -19.67
C ASP A 319 -11.01 -27.65 -20.19
N LEU A 320 -9.84 -27.26 -20.70
CA LEU A 320 -8.87 -28.17 -21.29
C LEU A 320 -8.46 -29.33 -20.35
N PHE A 321 -8.48 -29.11 -19.03
CA PHE A 321 -8.10 -30.16 -18.08
C PHE A 321 -9.23 -31.17 -17.90
N LEU A 322 -10.44 -30.70 -17.61
CA LEU A 322 -11.59 -31.57 -17.39
C LEU A 322 -12.03 -32.28 -18.67
N ASP A 323 -11.83 -31.65 -19.82
CA ASP A 323 -12.14 -32.24 -21.12
C ASP A 323 -11.13 -33.33 -21.52
N LYS A 324 -9.84 -33.14 -21.18
CA LYS A 324 -8.81 -34.18 -21.35
C LYS A 324 -9.05 -35.37 -20.41
N TYR A 325 -9.40 -35.10 -19.16
CA TYR A 325 -9.60 -36.12 -18.12
C TYR A 325 -11.09 -36.23 -17.72
N LYS A 326 -11.92 -36.81 -18.60
CA LYS A 326 -13.37 -36.99 -18.37
C LYS A 326 -13.69 -38.00 -17.26
N ASP A 327 -12.82 -38.99 -17.07
CA ASP A 327 -12.81 -39.83 -15.88
C ASP A 327 -11.71 -39.31 -14.94
N LEU A 328 -12.08 -39.02 -13.69
CA LEU A 328 -11.15 -38.53 -12.67
C LEU A 328 -10.54 -39.66 -11.85
N ASN A 329 -10.94 -40.91 -12.11
CA ASN A 329 -10.30 -42.07 -11.50
C ASN A 329 -8.82 -42.08 -11.88
N ILE A 330 -7.94 -42.23 -10.88
CA ILE A 330 -6.50 -42.21 -11.12
C ILE A 330 -6.11 -43.43 -11.97
N ILE A 331 -6.70 -44.58 -11.67
CA ILE A 331 -6.46 -45.86 -12.35
C ILE A 331 -6.71 -45.75 -13.86
N SER A 332 -7.78 -45.06 -14.27
CA SER A 332 -8.12 -44.92 -15.70
C SER A 332 -7.14 -44.05 -16.49
N ASN A 333 -6.31 -43.24 -15.80
CA ASN A 333 -5.41 -42.26 -16.41
C ASN A 333 -3.92 -42.59 -16.20
N LEU A 334 -3.60 -43.68 -15.47
CA LEU A 334 -2.22 -44.11 -15.24
C LEU A 334 -1.69 -44.90 -16.45
N ASN A 335 -0.72 -44.33 -17.16
CA ASN A 335 0.08 -45.08 -18.12
C ASN A 335 1.27 -45.74 -17.39
N ASN A 336 1.37 -47.06 -17.42
CA ASN A 336 2.45 -47.87 -16.83
C ASN A 336 2.64 -47.68 -15.32
N ASN A 337 1.57 -47.45 -14.55
CA ASN A 337 1.57 -47.30 -13.08
C ASN A 337 2.45 -46.17 -12.50
N ASN A 338 2.96 -45.24 -13.33
CA ASN A 338 3.84 -44.18 -12.85
C ASN A 338 3.08 -42.87 -12.58
N LEU A 339 2.68 -42.69 -11.32
CA LEU A 339 1.97 -41.49 -10.86
C LEU A 339 2.80 -40.20 -11.02
N ASP A 340 4.11 -40.26 -10.79
CA ASP A 340 4.98 -39.09 -10.89
C ASP A 340 5.03 -38.55 -12.31
N LYS A 341 5.03 -39.44 -13.31
CA LYS A 341 4.98 -39.04 -14.73
C LYS A 341 3.67 -38.29 -15.03
N LEU A 342 2.53 -38.82 -14.60
CA LEU A 342 1.21 -38.20 -14.78
C LEU A 342 1.14 -36.82 -14.10
N LEU A 343 1.60 -36.70 -12.84
CA LEU A 343 1.60 -35.43 -12.11
C LEU A 343 2.55 -34.40 -12.73
N ASN A 344 3.71 -34.83 -13.23
CA ASN A 344 4.66 -33.96 -13.90
C ASN A 344 4.14 -33.46 -15.25
N GLU A 345 3.38 -34.26 -15.99
CA GLU A 345 2.67 -33.83 -17.20
C GLU A 345 1.57 -32.80 -16.91
N ILE A 346 0.79 -33.00 -15.84
CA ILE A 346 -0.30 -32.08 -15.46
C ILE A 346 0.26 -30.74 -15.00
N HIS A 347 1.30 -30.75 -14.16
CA HIS A 347 1.85 -29.53 -13.58
C HIS A 347 2.99 -28.91 -14.41
N ASN A 348 3.45 -29.57 -15.48
CA ASN A 348 4.59 -29.15 -16.31
C ASN A 348 5.82 -28.77 -15.47
N ASN A 349 6.08 -29.54 -14.42
CA ASN A 349 7.26 -29.37 -13.55
C ASN A 349 8.49 -30.03 -14.18
N GLY A 350 8.88 -29.59 -15.38
CA GLY A 350 10.22 -29.91 -15.89
C GLY A 350 11.28 -29.39 -14.93
N LYS A 351 12.40 -30.11 -14.79
CA LYS A 351 13.57 -29.76 -13.96
C LYS A 351 14.07 -28.34 -14.29
N ALA A 352 13.49 -27.33 -13.66
CA ALA A 352 13.80 -25.93 -13.86
C ALA A 352 14.32 -25.34 -12.56
N ASN A 353 15.32 -24.46 -12.68
CA ASN A 353 16.00 -23.83 -11.56
C ASN A 353 15.01 -23.11 -10.61
N ASN A 354 15.29 -23.16 -9.29
CA ASN A 354 14.38 -22.65 -8.24
C ASN A 354 13.92 -21.18 -8.44
N LYS A 355 14.72 -20.32 -9.07
CA LYS A 355 14.34 -18.92 -9.35
C LYS A 355 13.30 -18.79 -10.48
N ASP A 356 13.42 -19.60 -11.52
CA ASP A 356 12.50 -19.58 -12.66
C ASP A 356 11.13 -20.17 -12.28
N ASN A 357 11.12 -21.16 -11.38
CA ASN A 357 9.90 -21.74 -10.84
C ASN A 357 9.07 -20.70 -10.07
N ASN A 358 9.69 -19.90 -9.20
CA ASN A 358 8.97 -18.83 -8.48
C ASN A 358 8.34 -17.81 -9.45
N LYS A 359 9.04 -17.43 -10.52
CA LYS A 359 8.50 -16.52 -11.54
C LYS A 359 7.32 -17.15 -12.29
N LYS A 360 7.40 -18.43 -12.66
CA LYS A 360 6.30 -19.18 -13.28
C LYS A 360 5.09 -19.25 -12.35
N ILE A 361 5.29 -19.61 -11.08
CA ILE A 361 4.22 -19.68 -10.07
C ILE A 361 3.57 -18.30 -9.89
N HIS A 362 4.36 -17.23 -9.77
CA HIS A 362 3.83 -15.87 -9.71
C HIS A 362 3.00 -15.52 -10.94
N ASN A 363 3.47 -15.86 -12.14
CA ASN A 363 2.72 -15.61 -13.37
C ASN A 363 1.42 -16.42 -13.41
N LEU A 364 1.41 -17.68 -13.00
CA LEU A 364 0.21 -18.52 -12.91
C LEU A 364 -0.81 -17.90 -11.94
N ILE A 365 -0.37 -17.55 -10.73
CA ILE A 365 -1.23 -16.91 -9.71
C ILE A 365 -1.75 -15.56 -10.21
N TYR A 366 -0.90 -14.72 -10.78
CA TYR A 366 -1.36 -13.43 -11.29
C TYR A 366 -2.28 -13.59 -12.49
N ASN A 367 -2.07 -14.58 -13.36
CA ASN A 367 -2.95 -14.81 -14.51
C ASN A 367 -4.34 -15.30 -14.09
N SER A 368 -4.44 -16.10 -13.02
CA SER A 368 -5.73 -16.59 -12.50
C SER A 368 -6.55 -15.53 -11.75
N ILE A 369 -5.94 -14.43 -11.29
CA ILE A 369 -6.65 -13.34 -10.62
C ILE A 369 -7.32 -12.41 -11.64
N GLY A 370 -8.63 -12.21 -11.50
CA GLY A 370 -9.43 -11.25 -12.25
C GLY A 370 -9.34 -9.81 -11.71
N TYR A 371 -9.86 -8.85 -12.48
CA TYR A 371 -9.99 -7.42 -12.09
C TYR A 371 -8.70 -6.71 -11.63
N LYS A 372 -7.52 -7.16 -12.09
CA LYS A 372 -6.20 -6.62 -11.71
C LYS A 372 -5.95 -5.20 -12.19
N ASN A 373 -6.29 -4.95 -13.45
CA ASN A 373 -5.99 -3.71 -14.15
C ASN A 373 -7.12 -2.72 -13.97
N MET A 374 -6.81 -1.42 -13.87
CA MET A 374 -7.84 -0.40 -13.75
C MET A 374 -8.57 -0.21 -15.08
N GLY A 375 -9.89 -0.31 -15.09
CA GLY A 375 -10.74 -0.15 -16.28
C GLY A 375 -11.35 1.23 -16.44
N GLY A 376 -11.66 1.86 -15.31
CA GLY A 376 -12.30 3.17 -15.31
C GLY A 376 -12.57 3.70 -13.92
N LEU A 377 -12.85 5.00 -13.86
CA LEU A 377 -13.21 5.73 -12.65
C LEU A 377 -14.33 6.70 -12.98
N ARG A 378 -15.28 6.84 -12.05
CA ARG A 378 -16.32 7.88 -12.07
C ARG A 378 -16.30 8.63 -10.75
N LEU A 379 -16.47 9.94 -10.82
CA LEU A 379 -16.54 10.83 -9.68
C LEU A 379 -17.77 11.71 -9.82
N GLU A 380 -18.53 11.80 -8.73
CA GLU A 380 -19.62 12.73 -8.58
C GLU A 380 -19.44 13.54 -7.33
N VAL A 381 -19.76 14.82 -7.44
CA VAL A 381 -19.71 15.77 -6.34
C VAL A 381 -21.03 16.53 -6.33
N LYS A 382 -21.74 16.51 -5.19
CA LYS A 382 -23.03 17.20 -5.03
C LYS A 382 -23.08 17.95 -3.70
N GLY A 383 -23.57 19.19 -3.70
CA GLY A 383 -23.86 19.96 -2.47
C GLY A 383 -23.39 21.41 -2.51
N ARG A 384 -23.29 22.06 -1.35
CA ARG A 384 -22.92 23.49 -1.23
C ARG A 384 -21.41 23.69 -1.38
N LEU A 385 -20.99 23.98 -2.60
CA LEU A 385 -19.58 24.20 -2.98
C LEU A 385 -19.29 25.60 -3.51
N THR A 386 -20.22 26.55 -3.35
CA THR A 386 -19.99 27.96 -3.68
C THR A 386 -18.90 28.57 -2.79
N LYS A 387 -18.26 29.63 -3.28
CA LYS A 387 -17.13 30.29 -2.60
C LYS A 387 -17.59 31.37 -1.62
N ARG A 388 -18.68 32.08 -1.96
CA ARG A 388 -19.27 33.19 -1.19
C ARG A 388 -20.09 32.62 -0.03
N TYR A 389 -20.15 33.34 1.09
CA TYR A 389 -20.95 32.94 2.24
C TYR A 389 -22.37 33.48 2.09
N ARG A 390 -23.11 32.91 1.15
CA ARG A 390 -24.50 33.26 0.81
C ARG A 390 -25.34 31.98 0.70
N ALA A 391 -26.65 32.12 0.89
CA ALA A 391 -27.63 31.10 0.54
C ALA A 391 -27.72 30.96 -0.99
N ASP A 392 -26.86 30.13 -1.57
CA ASP A 392 -26.87 29.77 -2.99
C ASP A 392 -27.35 28.33 -3.17
N ARG A 393 -27.88 28.01 -4.36
CA ARG A 393 -28.28 26.66 -4.78
C ARG A 393 -27.10 25.68 -4.78
N SER A 394 -27.42 24.39 -4.65
CA SER A 394 -26.42 23.32 -4.63
C SER A 394 -25.74 23.14 -5.99
N VAL A 395 -24.48 22.70 -5.99
CA VAL A 395 -23.70 22.43 -7.19
C VAL A 395 -23.63 20.91 -7.40
N TYR A 396 -23.77 20.47 -8.65
CA TYR A 396 -23.58 19.08 -9.07
C TYR A 396 -22.58 18.98 -10.22
N ASN A 397 -21.57 18.14 -10.06
CA ASN A 397 -20.56 17.88 -11.09
C ASN A 397 -20.19 16.40 -11.15
N LEU A 398 -20.09 15.91 -12.37
CA LEU A 398 -19.73 14.53 -12.68
C LEU A 398 -18.56 14.52 -13.67
N LYS A 399 -17.56 13.66 -13.42
CA LYS A 399 -16.43 13.41 -14.31
C LYS A 399 -16.05 11.94 -14.28
N TRP A 400 -15.67 11.38 -15.43
CA TRP A 400 -15.22 10.00 -15.52
C TRP A 400 -13.97 9.87 -16.42
N LYS A 401 -13.32 8.71 -16.34
CA LYS A 401 -12.21 8.30 -17.20
C LYS A 401 -12.28 6.78 -17.37
N GLY A 402 -12.35 6.27 -18.59
CA GLY A 402 -12.57 4.84 -18.86
C GLY A 402 -14.01 4.39 -18.60
N GLY A 403 -14.23 3.07 -18.51
CA GLY A 403 -15.56 2.46 -18.40
C GLY A 403 -15.74 1.62 -17.13
N LEU A 404 -16.98 1.55 -16.61
CA LEU A 404 -17.33 0.76 -15.42
C LEU A 404 -17.96 -0.61 -15.74
N LYS A 405 -18.23 -0.90 -17.03
CA LYS A 405 -18.82 -2.18 -17.45
C LYS A 405 -17.88 -3.34 -17.14
N ASN A 406 -18.45 -4.51 -16.88
CA ASN A 406 -17.69 -5.75 -16.82
C ASN A 406 -17.55 -6.31 -18.23
N ILE A 407 -16.32 -6.38 -18.74
CA ILE A 407 -16.06 -6.79 -20.13
C ILE A 407 -16.39 -8.26 -20.35
N GLU A 408 -16.08 -9.11 -19.37
CA GLU A 408 -16.28 -10.56 -19.44
C GLU A 408 -17.76 -10.89 -19.68
N SER A 409 -18.66 -10.28 -18.91
CA SER A 409 -20.09 -10.53 -19.07
C SER A 409 -20.71 -9.69 -20.19
N SER A 410 -20.40 -8.39 -20.28
CA SER A 410 -21.08 -7.48 -21.21
C SER A 410 -20.65 -7.64 -22.66
N TYR A 411 -19.41 -8.06 -22.92
CA TYR A 411 -18.90 -8.20 -24.28
C TYR A 411 -18.54 -9.64 -24.62
N GLN A 412 -17.89 -10.37 -23.71
CA GLN A 412 -17.48 -11.74 -23.99
C GLN A 412 -18.57 -12.79 -23.78
N GLY A 413 -19.69 -12.44 -23.14
CA GLY A 413 -20.79 -13.34 -22.85
C GLY A 413 -20.50 -14.37 -21.75
N LEU A 414 -19.44 -14.16 -20.95
CA LEU A 414 -19.08 -15.07 -19.87
C LEU A 414 -19.99 -14.86 -18.67
N SER A 415 -20.35 -15.96 -17.99
CA SER A 415 -21.09 -15.88 -16.74
C SER A 415 -20.21 -15.33 -15.61
N VAL A 416 -20.71 -14.32 -14.90
CA VAL A 416 -20.00 -13.69 -13.78
C VAL A 416 -20.95 -13.58 -12.59
N PRO A 417 -20.53 -13.96 -11.38
CA PRO A 417 -21.36 -13.80 -10.18
C PRO A 417 -21.53 -12.32 -9.81
N SER A 418 -22.74 -11.93 -9.39
CA SER A 418 -23.00 -10.61 -8.80
C SER A 418 -22.79 -10.65 -7.28
N PHE A 419 -22.23 -9.58 -6.73
CA PHE A 419 -22.19 -9.38 -5.27
C PHE A 419 -23.55 -8.89 -4.78
N ARG A 420 -24.04 -9.47 -3.68
CA ARG A 420 -25.33 -9.12 -3.05
C ARG A 420 -26.53 -9.19 -4.01
N GLY A 421 -26.41 -9.98 -5.08
CA GLY A 421 -27.43 -10.12 -6.13
C GLY A 421 -27.42 -9.04 -7.23
N ASN A 422 -26.91 -7.82 -6.99
CA ASN A 422 -27.05 -6.71 -7.94
C ASN A 422 -25.78 -5.91 -8.25
N GLN A 423 -24.67 -6.14 -7.54
CA GLN A 423 -23.42 -5.39 -7.74
C GLN A 423 -22.44 -6.16 -8.63
N ASN A 424 -21.90 -5.49 -9.64
CA ASN A 424 -20.85 -6.08 -10.47
C ASN A 424 -19.56 -6.27 -9.65
N PRO A 425 -18.92 -7.44 -9.70
CA PRO A 425 -17.77 -7.73 -8.85
C PRO A 425 -16.51 -6.96 -9.24
N ASN A 426 -16.46 -6.44 -10.47
CA ASN A 426 -15.35 -5.63 -10.95
C ASN A 426 -15.45 -4.16 -10.50
N VAL A 427 -16.61 -3.70 -9.99
CA VAL A 427 -16.83 -2.31 -9.57
C VAL A 427 -16.78 -2.20 -8.06
N SER A 428 -16.02 -1.22 -7.58
CA SER A 428 -16.06 -0.77 -6.19
C SER A 428 -16.73 0.60 -6.13
N TYR A 429 -17.45 0.85 -5.04
CA TYR A 429 -18.15 2.11 -4.76
C TYR A 429 -17.74 2.66 -3.39
N SER A 430 -17.74 3.99 -3.23
CA SER A 430 -17.69 4.63 -1.93
C SER A 430 -18.33 6.02 -1.97
N MET A 431 -18.77 6.50 -0.82
CA MET A 431 -19.31 7.84 -0.63
C MET A 431 -18.74 8.47 0.62
N VAL A 432 -18.32 9.74 0.52
CA VAL A 432 -17.83 10.52 1.66
C VAL A 432 -18.59 11.84 1.73
N ALA A 433 -19.28 12.05 2.86
CA ALA A 433 -19.88 13.32 3.20
C ALA A 433 -18.87 14.22 3.92
N SER A 434 -18.92 15.52 3.63
CA SER A 434 -18.07 16.54 4.24
C SER A 434 -18.82 17.86 4.27
N LYS A 435 -18.23 18.87 4.93
CA LYS A 435 -18.83 20.21 5.01
C LYS A 435 -17.81 21.31 4.77
N ARG A 436 -18.26 22.37 4.11
CA ARG A 436 -17.63 23.69 4.05
C ARG A 436 -18.35 24.62 5.03
N ARG A 437 -17.83 25.84 5.21
CA ARG A 437 -18.52 26.91 5.96
C ARG A 437 -19.93 27.18 5.39
N VAL A 438 -20.10 27.06 4.07
CA VAL A 438 -21.38 27.31 3.38
C VAL A 438 -22.39 26.18 3.52
N GLY A 439 -21.99 24.95 3.86
CA GLY A 439 -22.90 23.82 3.96
C GLY A 439 -22.26 22.47 3.64
N ALA A 440 -23.08 21.43 3.64
CA ALA A 440 -22.67 20.06 3.37
C ALA A 440 -22.50 19.78 1.88
N PHE A 441 -21.61 18.83 1.57
CA PHE A 441 -21.45 18.25 0.25
C PHE A 441 -21.00 16.80 0.36
N ALA A 442 -21.29 16.00 -0.66
CA ALA A 442 -20.87 14.62 -0.75
C ALA A 442 -20.03 14.38 -2.00
N VAL A 443 -19.14 13.42 -1.90
CA VAL A 443 -18.32 12.90 -2.99
C VAL A 443 -18.64 11.41 -3.14
N LYS A 444 -19.14 11.01 -4.31
CA LYS A 444 -19.32 9.61 -4.69
C LYS A 444 -18.23 9.22 -5.68
N GLY A 445 -17.75 7.99 -5.59
CA GLY A 445 -16.71 7.49 -6.47
C GLY A 445 -16.87 6.02 -6.79
N TRP A 446 -16.64 5.68 -8.06
CA TRP A 446 -16.62 4.32 -8.56
C TRP A 446 -15.28 4.04 -9.21
N ILE A 447 -14.76 2.83 -9.02
CA ILE A 447 -13.56 2.32 -9.68
C ILE A 447 -13.87 0.93 -10.21
N SER A 448 -13.54 0.67 -11.48
CA SER A 448 -13.67 -0.65 -12.09
C SER A 448 -12.31 -1.31 -12.34
N GLY A 449 -12.32 -2.64 -12.26
CA GLY A 449 -11.23 -3.50 -12.68
C GLY A 449 -11.49 -4.19 -14.03
N ARG A 450 -10.40 -4.59 -14.69
CA ARG A 450 -10.34 -5.41 -15.91
C ARG A 450 -9.51 -6.65 -15.63
N SER A 451 -9.92 -7.78 -16.17
CA SER A 451 -9.30 -9.07 -15.87
C SER A 451 -8.10 -9.42 -16.75
N TYR A 452 -8.06 -8.97 -18.01
CA TYR A 452 -6.99 -9.39 -18.93
C TYR A 452 -5.61 -8.88 -18.50
N SER A 453 -4.61 -9.76 -18.59
CA SER A 453 -3.21 -9.37 -18.57
C SER A 453 -2.93 -8.59 -19.85
N THR A 454 -2.20 -7.47 -19.76
CA THR A 454 -1.65 -6.78 -20.94
C THR A 454 -0.50 -7.56 -21.59
N MET A 455 -0.39 -8.86 -21.31
CA MET A 455 0.57 -9.79 -21.90
C MET A 455 -0.18 -10.75 -22.84
N THR A 456 -0.84 -10.20 -23.86
CA THR A 456 -0.93 -10.88 -25.16
C THR A 456 -0.06 -10.09 -26.13
N ARG A 457 1.22 -9.99 -25.78
CA ARG A 457 2.28 -9.43 -26.63
C ARG A 457 3.46 -10.39 -26.62
N THR A 458 3.18 -11.67 -26.83
CA THR A 458 4.12 -12.74 -27.19
C THR A 458 3.28 -13.89 -27.75
N ASN A 459 3.66 -14.37 -28.93
CA ASN A 459 3.13 -15.50 -29.69
C ASN A 459 1.88 -15.20 -30.53
N LEU A 460 2.10 -14.34 -31.53
CA LEU A 460 1.29 -14.28 -32.76
C LEU A 460 2.10 -14.87 -33.93
N THR A 461 2.89 -15.90 -33.63
CA THR A 461 3.62 -16.74 -34.57
C THR A 461 3.20 -18.16 -34.21
N ASN A 462 2.66 -18.91 -35.18
CA ASN A 462 2.03 -20.23 -35.07
C ASN A 462 0.49 -20.21 -34.95
N LEU A 463 -0.17 -19.29 -35.66
CA LEU A 463 -1.46 -19.61 -36.25
C LEU A 463 -1.17 -20.15 -37.65
N HIS A 464 -1.55 -21.41 -37.88
CA HIS A 464 -1.51 -22.06 -39.19
C HIS A 464 -2.34 -21.24 -40.20
N PRO A 465 -1.91 -21.06 -41.47
CA PRO A 465 -2.57 -20.17 -42.43
C PRO A 465 -3.98 -20.59 -42.87
N SER A 466 -4.49 -21.75 -42.44
CA SER A 466 -5.72 -22.34 -42.94
C SER A 466 -7.02 -21.91 -42.22
N ALA A 467 -6.98 -20.88 -41.36
CA ALA A 467 -8.17 -20.41 -40.63
C ALA A 467 -8.70 -19.04 -41.10
N VAL A 468 -8.27 -18.55 -42.28
CA VAL A 468 -8.70 -17.28 -42.89
C VAL A 468 -9.25 -17.50 -44.31
N THR A 469 -9.99 -18.59 -44.51
CA THR A 469 -10.79 -18.79 -45.72
C THR A 469 -12.15 -19.33 -45.30
N GLY A 470 -13.17 -18.49 -45.42
CA GLY A 470 -14.54 -18.85 -45.08
C GLY A 470 -15.46 -17.65 -45.20
N PHE A 471 -16.00 -17.49 -46.41
CA PHE A 471 -17.15 -16.66 -46.79
C PHE A 471 -16.87 -15.19 -47.10
N THR A 472 -16.31 -14.97 -48.30
CA THR A 472 -17.01 -14.19 -49.33
C THR A 472 -18.23 -14.98 -49.79
N ASP A 473 -19.41 -14.36 -49.78
CA ASP A 473 -20.51 -14.49 -50.77
C ASP A 473 -21.84 -14.01 -50.13
N ALA A 474 -22.52 -13.13 -50.88
CA ALA A 474 -23.75 -12.36 -50.59
C ALA A 474 -23.63 -11.12 -49.70
#